data_AF-A0A9P6KXD0-F1
#
_entry.id   AF-A0A9P6KXD0-F1
#
_cell.length_a   1.000
_cell.length_b   1.000
_cell.length_c   1.000
_cell.angle_alpha   90.00
_cell.angle_beta   90.00
_cell.angle_gamma   90.00
#
_symmetry.space_group_name_H-M   'P 1'
#
loop_
_entity.id
_entity.type
_entity.pdbx_description
1 polymer ?
#
loop_
_entity_poly.entity_id
_entity_poly.type
_entity_poly.pdbx_seq_one_letter_code
_entity_poly.pdbx_strand_id
1 'polypeptide(L)'
;MSQVEEDRKTLREYKINKNENNISYIGTFLKYKTNESTVIKKKISSLSTINILFSVHEGFKKINKDFYKKLDSIKKVLIVREDLTSSLIELIERIDVVYDDLYTWYPGLKYSDPWSFFIELVPNIIYDYKNYYTRSLLVGEKPKEKILDVLRNRMSKSLIDFDIINKDMFIFNMKDNSEVKRSKKLVKNIVSENYWTEDDKNIENGTLDLIGVSTRCIKYNKDIVLEINNNLTIIELEINSKLFRLSLVEFNDLLNNIERSKQSLINLKIIVSEWNVVC
;
A
#
# COMPACT_ATOMS: atom_id res chain seq x y z
N MET A 1 22.01 -37.10 -34.00
CA MET A 1 20.85 -36.74 -33.15
C MET A 1 20.55 -35.27 -33.41
N SER A 2 19.28 -34.90 -33.49
CA SER A 2 18.86 -33.53 -33.82
C SER A 2 19.23 -32.57 -32.68
N GLN A 3 19.66 -31.34 -32.97
CA GLN A 3 19.92 -30.28 -31.98
C GLN A 3 18.77 -30.15 -30.95
N VAL A 4 17.54 -30.42 -31.41
CA VAL A 4 16.31 -30.42 -30.60
C VAL A 4 16.30 -31.50 -29.51
N GLU A 5 16.99 -32.63 -29.72
CA GLU A 5 17.10 -33.70 -28.74
C GLU A 5 18.13 -33.40 -27.65
N GLU A 6 19.19 -32.67 -27.96
CA GLU A 6 20.16 -32.19 -26.97
C GLU A 6 19.56 -31.08 -26.09
N ASP A 7 18.80 -30.15 -26.68
CA ASP A 7 18.09 -29.09 -25.95
C ASP A 7 17.00 -29.66 -25.02
N ARG A 8 16.33 -30.73 -25.45
CA ARG A 8 15.36 -31.44 -24.60
C ARG A 8 16.01 -32.18 -23.44
N LYS A 9 17.27 -32.60 -23.59
CA LYS A 9 18.01 -33.32 -22.54
C LYS A 9 18.52 -32.34 -21.47
N THR A 10 19.08 -31.21 -21.88
CA THR A 10 19.51 -30.13 -20.98
C THR A 10 18.34 -29.55 -20.18
N LEU A 11 17.16 -29.36 -20.79
CA LEU A 11 15.96 -28.92 -20.07
C LEU A 11 15.43 -29.93 -19.05
N ARG A 12 15.67 -31.23 -19.26
CA ARG A 12 15.32 -32.29 -18.30
C ARG A 12 16.29 -32.34 -17.13
N GLU A 13 17.59 -32.16 -17.39
CA GLU A 13 18.63 -32.12 -16.36
C GLU A 13 18.51 -30.88 -15.46
N TYR A 14 18.16 -29.71 -16.04
CA TYR A 14 17.90 -28.48 -15.26
C TYR A 14 16.70 -28.58 -14.31
N LYS A 15 15.70 -29.41 -14.64
CA LYS A 15 14.51 -29.62 -13.80
C LYS A 15 14.78 -30.52 -12.59
N ILE A 16 15.79 -31.37 -12.65
CA ILE A 16 16.10 -32.34 -11.59
C ILE A 16 16.90 -31.67 -10.46
N ASN A 17 17.72 -30.65 -10.76
CA ASN A 17 18.58 -29.99 -9.78
C ASN A 17 17.93 -28.84 -8.99
N LYS A 18 16.64 -28.52 -9.18
CA LYS A 18 15.96 -27.40 -8.51
C LYS A 18 15.13 -27.80 -7.28
N ASN A 19 15.37 -29.00 -6.73
CA ASN A 19 14.57 -29.59 -5.66
C ASN A 19 15.21 -29.56 -4.27
N GLU A 20 16.21 -28.71 -4.03
CA GLU A 20 16.78 -28.54 -2.69
C GLU A 20 16.47 -27.15 -2.12
N ASN A 21 15.70 -27.17 -1.03
CA ASN A 21 15.51 -26.11 -0.03
C ASN A 21 14.58 -24.94 -0.33
N ASN A 22 13.36 -25.22 -0.80
CA ASN A 22 12.22 -24.33 -0.54
C ASN A 22 11.16 -25.07 0.25
N ILE A 23 10.96 -24.67 1.51
CA ILE A 23 9.84 -25.11 2.35
C ILE A 23 8.56 -24.69 1.64
N SER A 24 7.96 -25.63 0.91
CA SER A 24 6.80 -25.40 0.08
C SER A 24 5.53 -25.55 0.93
N TYR A 25 4.97 -24.42 1.38
CA TYR A 25 3.65 -24.37 2.01
C TYR A 25 2.51 -24.86 1.09
N ILE A 26 2.81 -25.13 -0.19
CA ILE A 26 1.90 -25.76 -1.17
C ILE A 26 1.59 -27.22 -0.79
N GLY A 27 2.54 -27.91 -0.13
CA GLY A 27 2.36 -29.31 0.29
C GLY A 27 1.21 -29.49 1.29
N THR A 28 0.89 -28.46 2.07
CA THR A 28 -0.23 -28.44 3.03
C THR A 28 -1.58 -28.25 2.33
N PHE A 29 -1.62 -27.63 1.15
CA PHE A 29 -2.86 -27.41 0.40
C PHE A 29 -3.26 -28.61 -0.47
N LEU A 30 -2.30 -29.36 -1.00
CA LEU A 30 -2.58 -30.44 -1.97
C LEU A 30 -2.85 -31.81 -1.34
N LYS A 31 -2.62 -32.00 -0.04
CA LYS A 31 -2.73 -33.32 0.63
C LYS A 31 -4.11 -33.68 1.21
N TYR A 32 -5.10 -32.79 1.16
CA TYR A 32 -6.39 -33.06 1.83
C TYR A 32 -7.52 -33.29 0.82
N LYS A 33 -7.54 -34.52 0.28
CA LYS A 33 -8.78 -35.17 -0.12
C LYS A 33 -9.60 -35.45 1.15
N THR A 34 -10.92 -35.35 1.01
CA THR A 34 -11.97 -35.83 1.94
C THR A 34 -12.05 -35.14 3.31
N ASN A 35 -12.74 -33.99 3.37
CA ASN A 35 -13.93 -33.75 4.20
C ASN A 35 -14.15 -32.25 4.49
N GLU A 36 -15.36 -31.81 4.12
CA GLU A 36 -16.16 -30.70 4.66
C GLU A 36 -15.70 -29.23 4.49
N SER A 37 -16.52 -28.52 3.71
CA SER A 37 -16.49 -27.09 3.35
C SER A 37 -16.50 -26.11 4.53
N THR A 38 -16.76 -26.58 5.75
CA THR A 38 -16.68 -25.82 7.01
C THR A 38 -15.24 -25.64 7.51
N VAL A 39 -14.36 -26.61 7.25
CA VAL A 39 -12.94 -26.56 7.67
C VAL A 39 -12.15 -25.55 6.84
N ILE A 40 -12.50 -25.39 5.57
CA ILE A 40 -11.87 -24.42 4.66
C ILE A 40 -12.17 -22.98 5.11
N LYS A 41 -13.42 -22.68 5.51
CA LYS A 41 -13.80 -21.35 6.03
C LYS A 41 -13.02 -20.97 7.29
N LYS A 42 -12.93 -21.89 8.28
CA LYS A 42 -12.20 -21.66 9.54
C LYS A 42 -10.67 -21.53 9.35
N LYS A 43 -10.09 -22.15 8.31
CA LYS A 43 -8.64 -22.10 8.04
C LYS A 43 -8.20 -20.94 7.15
N ILE A 44 -9.05 -20.44 6.24
CA ILE A 44 -8.73 -19.23 5.45
C ILE A 44 -8.83 -17.98 6.34
N SER A 45 -9.83 -17.91 7.22
CA SER A 45 -9.96 -16.79 8.15
C SER A 45 -8.76 -16.63 9.08
N SER A 46 -8.04 -17.72 9.40
CA SER A 46 -6.86 -17.70 10.27
C SER A 46 -5.54 -17.36 9.56
N LEU A 47 -5.53 -17.27 8.22
CA LEU A 47 -4.33 -16.88 7.47
C LEU A 47 -4.20 -15.36 7.37
N SER A 48 -2.98 -14.85 7.27
CA SER A 48 -2.73 -13.44 6.94
C SER A 48 -3.22 -13.11 5.53
N THR A 49 -3.60 -11.86 5.30
CA THR A 49 -4.20 -11.41 4.04
C THR A 49 -3.26 -11.60 2.87
N ILE A 50 -1.99 -11.23 3.06
CA ILE A 50 -0.91 -11.46 2.11
C ILE A 50 -0.77 -12.94 1.70
N ASN A 51 -0.86 -13.90 2.63
CA ASN A 51 -0.73 -15.32 2.32
C ASN A 51 -1.93 -15.86 1.51
N ILE A 52 -3.12 -15.34 1.78
CA ILE A 52 -4.31 -15.66 0.98
C ILE A 52 -4.13 -15.13 -0.44
N LEU A 53 -3.67 -13.89 -0.62
CA LEU A 53 -3.44 -13.27 -1.92
C LEU A 53 -2.37 -14.03 -2.74
N PHE A 54 -1.26 -14.43 -2.11
CA PHE A 54 -0.26 -15.30 -2.76
C PHE A 54 -0.85 -16.64 -3.20
N SER A 55 -1.66 -17.26 -2.35
CA SER A 55 -2.31 -18.54 -2.67
C SER A 55 -3.26 -18.41 -3.86
N VAL A 56 -3.98 -17.28 -3.95
CA VAL A 56 -4.81 -16.97 -5.12
C VAL A 56 -3.95 -16.80 -6.37
N HIS A 57 -2.90 -15.98 -6.30
CA HIS A 57 -1.99 -15.74 -7.42
C HIS A 57 -1.40 -17.05 -7.99
N GLU A 58 -0.89 -17.93 -7.12
CA GLU A 58 -0.37 -19.24 -7.55
C GLU A 58 -1.48 -20.19 -8.04
N GLY A 59 -2.68 -20.09 -7.49
CA GLY A 59 -3.84 -20.88 -7.91
C GLY A 59 -4.25 -20.61 -9.35
N PHE A 60 -4.13 -19.35 -9.82
CA PHE A 60 -4.41 -18.99 -11.22
C PHE A 60 -3.45 -19.67 -12.23
N LYS A 61 -2.22 -20.02 -11.83
CA LYS A 61 -1.29 -20.78 -12.72
C LYS A 61 -1.74 -22.21 -13.01
N LYS A 62 -2.65 -22.77 -12.19
CA LYS A 62 -3.17 -24.14 -12.29
C LYS A 62 -4.69 -24.13 -12.20
N ILE A 63 -5.32 -23.28 -13.00
CA ILE A 63 -6.75 -23.02 -12.91
C ILE A 63 -7.57 -24.29 -13.21
N ASN A 64 -8.58 -24.56 -12.37
CA ASN A 64 -9.57 -25.61 -12.58
C ASN A 64 -10.93 -25.18 -12.03
N LYS A 65 -12.00 -25.90 -12.38
CA LYS A 65 -13.37 -25.57 -11.96
C LYS A 65 -13.53 -25.54 -10.43
N ASP A 66 -12.79 -26.37 -9.70
CA ASP A 66 -12.86 -26.44 -8.23
C ASP A 66 -12.21 -25.24 -7.55
N PHE A 67 -11.09 -24.74 -8.08
CA PHE A 67 -10.45 -23.51 -7.64
C PHE A 67 -11.39 -22.33 -7.85
N TYR A 68 -12.05 -22.28 -9.01
CA TYR A 68 -12.97 -21.21 -9.34
C TYR A 68 -14.17 -21.14 -8.36
N LYS A 69 -14.75 -22.29 -7.99
CA LYS A 69 -15.79 -22.34 -6.92
C LYS A 69 -15.31 -21.80 -5.57
N LYS A 70 -14.00 -21.92 -5.28
CA LYS A 70 -13.40 -21.41 -4.04
C LYS A 70 -13.15 -19.90 -4.10
N LEU A 71 -12.96 -19.30 -5.27
CA LEU A 71 -12.71 -17.86 -5.40
C LEU A 71 -13.84 -17.01 -4.80
N ASP A 72 -15.11 -17.37 -5.00
CA ASP A 72 -16.24 -16.64 -4.40
C ASP A 72 -16.21 -16.66 -2.87
N SER A 73 -15.77 -17.78 -2.28
CA SER A 73 -15.62 -17.89 -0.82
C SER A 73 -14.45 -17.07 -0.31
N ILE A 74 -13.33 -17.05 -1.04
CA ILE A 74 -12.14 -16.25 -0.70
C ILE A 74 -12.45 -14.76 -0.81
N LYS A 75 -13.15 -14.35 -1.87
CA LYS A 75 -13.60 -12.98 -2.09
C LYS A 75 -14.39 -12.44 -0.89
N LYS A 76 -15.37 -13.21 -0.39
CA LYS A 76 -16.17 -12.82 0.78
C LYS A 76 -15.34 -12.63 2.04
N VAL A 77 -14.24 -13.37 2.19
CA VAL A 77 -13.32 -13.20 3.33
C VAL A 77 -12.43 -11.99 3.14
N LEU A 78 -11.87 -11.78 1.95
CA LEU A 78 -10.91 -10.71 1.68
C LEU A 78 -11.53 -9.32 1.73
N ILE A 79 -12.76 -9.13 1.22
CA ILE A 79 -13.42 -7.81 1.15
C ILE A 79 -13.64 -7.19 2.54
N VAL A 80 -13.77 -8.01 3.58
CA VAL A 80 -14.04 -7.51 4.94
C VAL A 80 -12.74 -7.17 5.69
N ARG A 81 -11.57 -7.41 5.10
CA ARG A 81 -10.28 -7.17 5.76
C ARG A 81 -9.78 -5.75 5.51
N GLU A 82 -9.48 -5.04 6.58
CA GLU A 82 -8.98 -3.66 6.55
C GLU A 82 -7.58 -3.55 5.91
N ASP A 83 -6.75 -4.60 6.01
CA ASP A 83 -5.38 -4.64 5.49
C ASP A 83 -5.29 -5.15 4.03
N LEU A 84 -6.42 -5.24 3.33
CA LEU A 84 -6.49 -5.79 1.97
C LEU A 84 -5.64 -5.00 0.97
N THR A 85 -5.81 -3.68 0.92
CA THR A 85 -5.10 -2.83 -0.05
C THR A 85 -3.59 -2.82 0.21
N SER A 86 -3.17 -2.68 1.47
CA SER A 86 -1.75 -2.73 1.84
C SER A 86 -1.12 -4.10 1.51
N SER A 87 -1.82 -5.19 1.81
CA SER A 87 -1.37 -6.54 1.46
C SER A 87 -1.31 -6.78 -0.05
N LEU A 88 -2.22 -6.18 -0.82
CA LEU A 88 -2.20 -6.28 -2.28
C LEU A 88 -1.01 -5.53 -2.88
N ILE A 89 -0.70 -4.32 -2.40
CA ILE A 89 0.50 -3.57 -2.79
C ILE A 89 1.75 -4.40 -2.51
N GLU A 90 1.83 -5.00 -1.31
CA GLU A 90 2.96 -5.84 -0.93
C GLU A 90 3.08 -7.11 -1.77
N LEU A 91 1.97 -7.75 -2.13
CA LEU A 91 1.98 -8.89 -3.04
C LEU A 91 2.64 -8.51 -4.37
N ILE A 92 2.17 -7.41 -4.99
CA ILE A 92 2.63 -6.97 -6.32
C ILE A 92 4.12 -6.67 -6.31
N GLU A 93 4.61 -6.06 -5.22
CA GLU A 93 6.03 -5.76 -5.04
C GLU A 93 6.88 -7.04 -4.96
N ARG A 94 6.35 -8.12 -4.35
CA ARG A 94 7.07 -9.37 -4.10
C ARG A 94 7.01 -10.38 -5.24
N ILE A 95 5.97 -10.38 -6.07
CA ILE A 95 5.88 -11.31 -7.21
C ILE A 95 6.91 -10.92 -8.26
N ASP A 96 7.69 -11.86 -8.78
CA ASP A 96 8.73 -11.55 -9.77
C ASP A 96 8.13 -11.07 -11.10
N VAL A 97 7.12 -11.80 -11.58
CA VAL A 97 6.46 -11.58 -12.87
C VAL A 97 4.99 -11.32 -12.67
N VAL A 98 4.52 -10.18 -13.19
CA VAL A 98 3.10 -9.91 -13.35
C VAL A 98 2.72 -10.49 -14.71
N TYR A 99 2.16 -11.70 -14.70
CA TYR A 99 1.90 -12.44 -15.94
C TYR A 99 0.87 -11.71 -16.80
N ASP A 100 1.23 -11.42 -18.05
CA ASP A 100 0.31 -11.00 -19.13
C ASP A 100 -0.51 -12.16 -19.71
N ASP A 101 -0.28 -13.35 -19.18
CA ASP A 101 -0.92 -14.55 -19.67
C ASP A 101 -2.43 -14.47 -19.40
N LEU A 102 -3.18 -14.30 -20.50
CA LEU A 102 -4.51 -14.86 -20.65
C LEU A 102 -4.37 -16.39 -20.45
N TYR A 103 -4.22 -16.81 -19.21
CA TYR A 103 -4.07 -18.21 -18.83
C TYR A 103 -5.33 -18.94 -19.27
N THR A 104 -5.30 -19.54 -20.46
CA THR A 104 -6.34 -20.44 -20.98
C THR A 104 -7.75 -19.92 -20.75
N TRP A 105 -8.29 -19.15 -21.70
CA TRP A 105 -9.70 -18.76 -21.63
C TRP A 105 -10.58 -20.02 -21.60
N TYR A 106 -11.16 -20.30 -20.43
CA TYR A 106 -12.17 -21.34 -20.27
C TYR A 106 -13.56 -20.70 -20.38
N PRO A 107 -14.41 -21.19 -21.29
CA PRO A 107 -15.78 -20.71 -21.39
C PRO A 107 -16.50 -20.81 -20.04
N GLY A 108 -17.06 -19.69 -19.56
CA GLY A 108 -17.83 -19.61 -18.32
C GLY A 108 -17.06 -19.22 -17.06
N LEU A 109 -15.76 -18.93 -17.12
CA LEU A 109 -15.03 -18.30 -16.00
C LEU A 109 -15.11 -16.77 -16.11
N LYS A 110 -15.37 -16.08 -14.98
CA LYS A 110 -15.43 -14.60 -14.88
C LYS A 110 -14.05 -13.96 -14.86
N TYR A 111 -13.03 -14.67 -14.37
CA TYR A 111 -11.67 -14.17 -14.24
C TYR A 111 -10.74 -14.98 -15.14
N SER A 112 -10.05 -14.28 -16.06
CA SER A 112 -9.00 -14.84 -16.91
C SER A 112 -7.63 -14.87 -16.23
N ASP A 113 -7.46 -14.07 -15.18
CA ASP A 113 -6.15 -13.77 -14.59
C ASP A 113 -6.33 -13.27 -13.14
N PRO A 114 -5.28 -13.33 -12.31
CA PRO A 114 -5.36 -12.89 -10.92
C PRO A 114 -5.60 -11.39 -10.77
N TRP A 115 -5.20 -10.58 -11.74
CA TRP A 115 -5.33 -9.12 -11.68
C TRP A 115 -6.79 -8.68 -11.79
N SER A 116 -7.54 -9.27 -12.73
CA SER A 116 -8.98 -9.09 -12.86
C SER A 116 -9.72 -9.43 -11.56
N PHE A 117 -9.28 -10.46 -10.83
CA PHE A 117 -9.83 -10.79 -9.52
C PHE A 117 -9.47 -9.73 -8.47
N PHE A 118 -8.22 -9.27 -8.41
CA PHE A 118 -7.78 -8.27 -7.42
C PHE A 118 -8.40 -6.88 -7.62
N ILE A 119 -8.58 -6.41 -8.86
CA ILE A 119 -9.29 -5.15 -9.13
C ILE A 119 -10.75 -5.23 -8.66
N GLU A 120 -11.40 -6.38 -8.80
CA GLU A 120 -12.76 -6.53 -8.27
C GLU A 120 -12.80 -6.52 -6.74
N LEU A 121 -11.74 -6.94 -6.06
CA LEU A 121 -11.62 -6.83 -4.61
C LEU A 121 -11.42 -5.39 -4.15
N VAL A 122 -10.69 -4.58 -4.91
CA VAL A 122 -10.36 -3.18 -4.58
C VAL A 122 -10.73 -2.27 -5.75
N PRO A 123 -12.02 -1.90 -5.90
CA PRO A 123 -12.50 -1.14 -7.07
C PRO A 123 -11.82 0.23 -7.24
N ASN A 124 -11.45 0.86 -6.12
CA ASN A 124 -10.80 2.17 -6.06
C ASN A 124 -9.28 2.08 -5.83
N ILE A 125 -8.64 1.02 -6.33
CA ILE A 125 -7.20 0.76 -6.10
C ILE A 125 -6.28 1.95 -6.43
N ILE A 126 -6.62 2.78 -7.42
CA ILE A 126 -5.83 3.97 -7.78
C ILE A 126 -5.88 5.00 -6.64
N TYR A 127 -7.07 5.28 -6.11
CA TYR A 127 -7.26 6.21 -4.99
C TYR A 127 -6.59 5.68 -3.72
N ASP A 128 -6.81 4.41 -3.40
CA ASP A 128 -6.19 3.79 -2.22
C ASP A 128 -4.66 3.76 -2.32
N TYR A 129 -4.14 3.49 -3.51
CA TYR A 129 -2.70 3.51 -3.76
C TYR A 129 -2.15 4.94 -3.74
N LYS A 130 -2.86 5.95 -4.24
CA LYS A 130 -2.49 7.37 -4.10
C LYS A 130 -2.34 7.75 -2.63
N ASN A 131 -3.29 7.35 -1.78
CA ASN A 131 -3.22 7.56 -0.33
C ASN A 131 -2.03 6.85 0.33
N TYR A 132 -1.73 5.62 -0.10
CA TYR A 132 -0.53 4.92 0.36
C TYR A 132 0.74 5.66 -0.09
N TYR A 133 0.81 6.06 -1.35
CA TYR A 133 1.95 6.69 -1.99
C TYR A 133 2.31 8.02 -1.31
N THR A 134 1.31 8.90 -1.12
CA THR A 134 1.50 10.19 -0.45
C THR A 134 1.94 9.98 1.01
N ARG A 135 1.34 9.04 1.74
CA ARG A 135 1.77 8.70 3.11
C ARG A 135 3.22 8.21 3.18
N SER A 136 3.64 7.32 2.28
CA SER A 136 5.04 6.87 2.24
C SER A 136 6.01 8.03 2.00
N LEU A 137 5.70 8.90 1.04
CA LEU A 137 6.52 10.10 0.77
C LEU A 137 6.62 11.02 1.98
N LEU A 138 5.49 11.24 2.66
CA LEU A 138 5.41 12.04 3.87
C LEU A 138 6.33 11.47 4.97
N VAL A 139 6.26 10.18 5.26
CA VAL A 139 7.09 9.54 6.30
C VAL A 139 8.59 9.49 5.92
N GLY A 140 8.93 9.84 4.67
CA GLY A 140 10.28 9.79 4.12
C GLY A 140 10.67 8.38 3.64
N GLU A 141 9.69 7.49 3.46
CA GLU A 141 9.90 6.17 2.90
C GLU A 141 9.81 6.20 1.38
N LYS A 142 10.57 5.33 0.71
CA LYS A 142 10.42 5.16 -0.75
C LYS A 142 9.13 4.39 -1.04
N PRO A 143 8.15 4.97 -1.77
CA PRO A 143 6.93 4.25 -2.12
C PRO A 143 7.23 3.03 -3.00
N LYS A 144 6.36 2.02 -2.94
CA LYS A 144 6.44 0.84 -3.81
C LYS A 144 6.10 1.20 -5.25
N GLU A 145 7.08 1.14 -6.15
CA GLU A 145 6.93 1.62 -7.54
C GLU A 145 6.34 0.56 -8.47
N LYS A 146 6.53 -0.74 -8.20
CA LYS A 146 6.13 -1.80 -9.13
C LYS A 146 4.62 -1.81 -9.44
N ILE A 147 3.81 -1.48 -8.45
CA ILE A 147 2.35 -1.37 -8.62
C ILE A 147 1.96 -0.22 -9.56
N LEU A 148 2.71 0.89 -9.63
CA LEU A 148 2.44 1.94 -10.62
C LEU A 148 2.57 1.41 -12.03
N ASP A 149 3.62 0.64 -12.30
CA ASP A 149 3.84 0.07 -13.62
C ASP A 149 2.73 -0.92 -13.99
N VAL A 150 2.27 -1.73 -13.03
CA VAL A 150 1.11 -2.62 -13.22
C VAL A 150 -0.16 -1.83 -13.51
N LEU A 151 -0.44 -0.77 -12.74
CA LEU A 151 -1.60 0.08 -12.96
C LEU A 151 -1.55 0.79 -14.32
N ARG A 152 -0.38 1.32 -14.72
CA ARG A 152 -0.16 1.93 -16.04
C ARG A 152 -0.47 0.94 -17.17
N ASN A 153 0.06 -0.28 -17.07
CA ASN A 153 -0.09 -1.29 -18.11
C ASN A 153 -1.51 -1.85 -18.21
N ARG A 154 -2.26 -1.92 -17.08
CA ARG A 154 -3.53 -2.65 -17.02
C ARG A 154 -4.78 -1.77 -17.00
N MET A 155 -4.71 -0.54 -16.48
CA MET A 155 -5.92 0.24 -16.21
C MET A 155 -6.28 1.26 -17.29
N SER A 156 -5.44 1.54 -18.28
CA SER A 156 -5.66 2.59 -19.32
C SER A 156 -6.13 3.94 -18.77
N LYS A 157 -6.00 4.16 -17.45
CA LYS A 157 -6.42 5.36 -16.73
C LYS A 157 -5.22 6.27 -16.63
N SER A 158 -5.47 7.57 -16.76
CA SER A 158 -4.48 8.60 -16.52
C SER A 158 -3.94 8.48 -15.08
N LEU A 159 -2.62 8.33 -14.95
CA LEU A 159 -1.89 8.35 -13.67
C LEU A 159 -1.10 9.66 -13.50
N ILE A 160 -1.55 10.73 -14.16
CA ILE A 160 -0.91 12.06 -14.18
C ILE A 160 -0.65 12.58 -12.76
N ASP A 161 -1.55 12.31 -11.80
CA ASP A 161 -1.40 12.71 -10.40
C ASP A 161 -0.03 12.28 -9.82
N PHE A 162 0.37 11.02 -10.05
CA PHE A 162 1.65 10.51 -9.56
C PHE A 162 2.84 11.17 -10.25
N ASP A 163 2.72 11.51 -11.54
CA ASP A 163 3.78 12.20 -12.28
C ASP A 163 3.96 13.63 -11.77
N ILE A 164 2.87 14.32 -11.41
CA ILE A 164 2.90 15.68 -10.84
C ILE A 164 3.45 15.66 -9.41
N ILE A 165 3.01 14.73 -8.56
CA ILE A 165 3.57 14.53 -7.21
C ILE A 165 5.09 14.34 -7.27
N ASN A 166 5.59 13.51 -8.20
CA ASN A 166 7.02 13.29 -8.36
C ASN A 166 7.78 14.55 -8.81
N LYS A 167 7.18 15.37 -9.68
CA LYS A 167 7.77 16.67 -10.08
C LYS A 167 7.84 17.64 -8.92
N ASP A 168 6.78 17.74 -8.13
CA ASP A 168 6.76 18.57 -6.92
C ASP A 168 7.88 18.14 -5.95
N MET A 169 8.03 16.83 -5.69
CA MET A 169 9.10 16.27 -4.85
C MET A 169 10.51 16.56 -5.38
N PHE A 170 10.71 16.46 -6.69
CA PHE A 170 11.99 16.78 -7.33
C PHE A 170 12.38 18.25 -7.09
N ILE A 171 11.41 19.17 -7.19
CA ILE A 171 11.63 20.60 -6.92
C ILE A 171 12.02 20.84 -5.45
N PHE A 172 11.48 20.06 -4.50
CA PHE A 172 11.84 20.17 -3.08
C PHE A 172 13.27 19.73 -2.82
N ASN A 173 13.67 18.58 -3.36
CA ASN A 173 15.01 18.03 -3.16
C ASN A 173 16.12 18.92 -3.74
N MET A 174 15.82 19.73 -4.77
CA MET A 174 16.77 20.72 -5.28
C MET A 174 17.02 21.89 -4.31
N LYS A 175 16.06 22.22 -3.44
CA LYS A 175 16.14 23.37 -2.52
C LYS A 175 16.80 23.02 -1.18
N ASP A 176 16.76 21.77 -0.76
CA ASP A 176 17.27 21.31 0.54
C ASP A 176 18.81 21.24 0.63
N ASN A 177 19.52 21.47 -0.49
CA ASN A 177 21.00 21.54 -0.52
C ASN A 177 21.57 22.90 -0.06
N SER A 178 20.71 23.88 0.27
CA SER A 178 21.14 25.21 0.73
C SER A 178 20.55 25.55 2.09
N GLU A 179 21.35 25.28 3.15
CA GLU A 179 21.24 25.84 4.51
C GLU A 179 19.93 25.48 5.30
N VAL A 180 19.90 25.13 6.59
CA VAL A 180 20.25 25.94 7.76
C VAL A 180 20.15 25.04 9.01
N LYS A 181 21.13 25.15 9.91
CA LYS A 181 21.08 24.68 11.31
C LYS A 181 20.28 25.67 12.17
N ARG A 182 19.19 25.25 12.85
CA ARG A 182 18.76 25.69 14.21
C ARG A 182 17.43 25.05 14.65
N SER A 183 17.19 25.13 15.96
CA SER A 183 16.45 24.25 16.89
C SER A 183 14.91 24.11 16.78
N LYS A 184 14.28 24.44 15.65
CA LYS A 184 12.96 23.96 15.24
C LYS A 184 12.97 24.01 13.70
N LYS A 185 13.36 22.92 13.05
CA LYS A 185 13.55 22.90 11.58
C LYS A 185 12.19 22.86 10.91
N LEU A 186 11.58 24.02 10.67
CA LEU A 186 10.39 24.13 9.84
C LEU A 186 10.79 24.04 8.37
N VAL A 187 10.50 22.91 7.72
CA VAL A 187 10.68 22.72 6.28
C VAL A 187 9.37 23.04 5.58
N LYS A 188 9.41 23.93 4.58
CA LYS A 188 8.22 24.35 3.82
C LYS A 188 8.35 23.90 2.36
N ASN A 189 7.43 23.05 1.93
CA ASN A 189 7.34 22.55 0.57
C ASN A 189 6.02 23.04 -0.06
N ILE A 190 6.08 23.55 -1.30
CA ILE A 190 4.92 24.07 -2.03
C ILE A 190 4.47 23.02 -3.03
N VAL A 191 3.30 22.44 -2.81
CA VAL A 191 2.72 21.37 -3.64
C VAL A 191 1.55 21.86 -4.49
N SER A 192 1.25 21.11 -5.54
CA SER A 192 0.06 21.31 -6.36
C SER A 192 -1.15 20.60 -5.74
N GLU A 193 -1.89 21.28 -4.85
CA GLU A 193 -2.93 20.71 -3.97
C GLU A 193 -3.85 19.65 -4.62
N ASN A 194 -4.46 19.97 -5.77
CA ASN A 194 -5.42 19.11 -6.47
C ASN A 194 -4.90 17.69 -6.79
N TYR A 195 -3.58 17.51 -6.85
CA TYR A 195 -2.96 16.23 -7.17
C TYR A 195 -2.56 15.43 -5.95
N TRP A 196 -2.52 16.03 -4.76
CA TRP A 196 -2.00 15.39 -3.55
C TRP A 196 -3.11 14.92 -2.60
N THR A 197 -4.17 15.69 -2.42
CA THR A 197 -5.20 15.43 -1.39
C THR A 197 -6.60 15.67 -1.91
N GLU A 198 -7.55 14.82 -1.50
CA GLU A 198 -8.96 14.95 -1.92
C GLU A 198 -9.90 15.45 -0.82
N ASP A 199 -9.55 15.33 0.47
CA ASP A 199 -10.43 15.74 1.57
C ASP A 199 -9.72 16.66 2.56
N ASP A 200 -10.18 17.90 2.72
CA ASP A 200 -9.65 18.81 3.72
C ASP A 200 -10.23 18.49 5.11
N LYS A 201 -9.35 18.20 6.08
CA LYS A 201 -9.76 17.96 7.46
C LYS A 201 -9.58 19.22 8.27
N ASN A 202 -10.67 19.69 8.88
CA ASN A 202 -10.65 20.86 9.75
C ASN A 202 -9.68 20.63 10.93
N ILE A 203 -8.78 21.60 11.12
CA ILE A 203 -7.83 21.69 12.23
C ILE A 203 -8.12 22.97 13.03
N GLU A 204 -8.00 22.87 14.34
CA GLU A 204 -8.21 24.01 15.24
C GLU A 204 -7.06 25.02 15.15
N ASN A 205 -7.38 26.31 15.26
CA ASN A 205 -6.37 27.39 15.17
C ASN A 205 -5.27 27.27 16.25
N GLY A 206 -5.62 26.81 17.46
CA GLY A 206 -4.64 26.65 18.54
C GLY A 206 -3.50 25.68 18.20
N THR A 207 -3.77 24.67 17.39
CA THR A 207 -2.74 23.71 16.93
C THR A 207 -1.74 24.35 15.96
N LEU A 208 -2.22 25.26 15.09
CA LEU A 208 -1.38 25.99 14.13
C LEU A 208 -0.44 26.98 14.83
N ASP A 209 -0.93 27.63 15.90
CA ASP A 209 -0.12 28.55 16.70
C ASP A 209 1.03 27.82 17.41
N LEU A 210 0.78 26.60 17.93
CA LEU A 210 1.79 25.78 18.62
C LEU A 210 2.95 25.34 17.71
N ILE A 211 2.68 25.07 16.44
CA ILE A 211 3.70 24.73 15.44
C ILE A 211 4.41 25.96 14.86
N GLY A 212 4.05 27.17 15.33
CA GLY A 212 4.67 28.43 14.91
C GLY A 212 4.19 28.91 13.53
N VAL A 213 2.97 28.55 13.13
CA VAL A 213 2.38 29.02 11.88
C VAL A 213 1.22 29.97 12.18
N SER A 214 1.54 31.26 12.28
CA SER A 214 0.60 32.32 12.67
C SER A 214 -0.44 32.69 11.61
N THR A 215 -0.29 32.22 10.37
CA THR A 215 -1.16 32.57 9.24
C THR A 215 -1.41 31.37 8.35
N ARG A 216 -2.68 30.99 8.15
CA ARG A 216 -3.11 29.91 7.25
C ARG A 216 -2.76 30.16 5.79
N CYS A 217 -2.78 31.42 5.37
CA CYS A 217 -2.53 31.82 3.99
C CYS A 217 -1.39 32.84 3.90
N ILE A 218 -0.54 32.71 2.88
CA ILE A 218 0.57 33.62 2.58
C ILE A 218 0.45 34.03 1.11
N LYS A 219 0.48 35.34 0.83
CA LYS A 219 0.52 35.83 -0.55
C LYS A 219 1.92 35.62 -1.13
N TYR A 220 2.03 34.79 -2.17
CA TYR A 220 3.32 34.52 -2.83
C TYR A 220 3.63 35.54 -3.92
N ASN A 221 2.65 35.85 -4.77
CA ASN A 221 2.75 36.93 -5.77
C ASN A 221 1.36 37.56 -6.02
N LYS A 222 1.19 38.31 -7.12
CA LYS A 222 -0.09 38.98 -7.43
C LYS A 222 -1.24 38.00 -7.67
N ASP A 223 -0.94 36.82 -8.19
CA ASP A 223 -1.90 35.86 -8.71
C ASP A 223 -1.97 34.57 -7.86
N ILE A 224 -0.99 34.34 -6.98
CA ILE A 224 -0.82 33.12 -6.21
C ILE A 224 -0.88 33.42 -4.71
N VAL A 225 -1.83 32.76 -4.05
CA VAL A 225 -1.95 32.65 -2.60
C VAL A 225 -1.61 31.22 -2.21
N LEU A 226 -0.72 31.06 -1.24
CA LEU A 226 -0.34 29.78 -0.68
C LEU A 226 -1.18 29.54 0.58
N GLU A 227 -1.69 28.32 0.72
CA GLU A 227 -2.40 27.86 1.90
C GLU A 227 -1.69 26.64 2.49
N ILE A 228 -1.76 26.50 3.82
CA ILE A 228 -1.23 25.32 4.50
C ILE A 228 -2.11 24.13 4.19
N ASN A 229 -1.53 23.10 3.58
CA ASN A 229 -2.22 21.83 3.43
C ASN A 229 -2.10 21.02 4.73
N ASN A 230 -3.21 20.93 5.45
CA ASN A 230 -3.30 20.27 6.75
C ASN A 230 -2.99 18.76 6.68
N ASN A 231 -3.38 18.10 5.58
CA ASN A 231 -3.23 16.66 5.42
C ASN A 231 -1.81 16.21 5.08
N LEU A 232 -1.02 17.10 4.48
CA LEU A 232 0.37 16.84 4.10
C LEU A 232 1.37 17.37 5.11
N THR A 233 0.90 18.00 6.19
CA THR A 233 1.77 18.52 7.23
C THR A 233 2.16 17.42 8.21
N ILE A 234 3.46 17.29 8.46
CA ILE A 234 4.03 16.33 9.40
C ILE A 234 4.74 17.07 10.52
N ILE A 235 4.60 16.52 11.72
CA ILE A 235 5.24 17.01 12.93
C ILE A 235 6.14 15.90 13.46
N GLU A 236 7.40 16.24 13.66
CA GLU A 236 8.33 15.42 14.41
C GLU A 236 8.27 15.84 15.89
N LEU A 237 7.86 14.92 16.76
CA LEU A 237 7.76 15.11 18.20
C LEU A 237 8.78 14.24 18.91
N GLU A 238 9.55 14.83 19.81
CA GLU A 238 10.44 14.08 20.69
C GLU A 238 9.76 13.88 22.05
N ILE A 239 9.48 12.62 22.40
CA ILE A 239 8.94 12.22 23.70
C ILE A 239 9.92 11.21 24.30
N ASN A 240 10.48 11.50 25.47
CA ASN A 240 11.42 10.62 26.18
C ASN A 240 12.60 10.12 25.34
N SER A 241 13.25 11.03 24.62
CA SER A 241 14.38 10.71 23.71
C SER A 241 14.00 9.79 22.54
N LYS A 242 12.72 9.60 22.25
CA LYS A 242 12.21 8.92 21.04
C LYS A 242 11.53 9.92 20.14
N LEU A 243 11.85 9.86 18.85
CA LEU A 243 11.28 10.72 17.83
C LEU A 243 10.10 10.02 17.18
N PHE A 244 8.95 10.69 17.20
CA PHE A 244 7.70 10.25 16.60
C PHE A 244 7.35 11.18 15.45
N ARG A 245 6.87 10.62 14.33
CA ARG A 245 6.35 11.37 13.19
C ARG A 245 4.83 11.23 13.18
N LEU A 246 4.14 12.35 13.22
CA LEU A 246 2.68 12.41 13.21
C LEU A 246 2.21 13.34 12.10
N SER A 247 1.07 13.04 11.50
CA SER A 247 0.34 14.05 10.73
C SER A 247 -0.14 15.18 11.65
N LEU A 248 -0.31 16.39 11.10
CA LEU A 248 -0.90 17.52 11.83
C LEU A 248 -2.30 17.19 12.37
N VAL A 249 -3.04 16.35 11.65
CA VAL A 249 -4.33 15.82 12.06
C VAL A 249 -4.22 14.95 13.31
N GLU A 250 -3.27 13.99 13.34
CA GLU A 250 -3.03 13.14 14.51
C GLU A 250 -2.52 13.94 15.70
N PHE A 251 -1.70 14.97 15.46
CA PHE A 251 -1.24 15.86 16.51
C PHE A 251 -2.37 16.71 17.10
N ASN A 252 -3.23 17.28 16.26
CA ASN A 252 -4.43 17.98 16.71
C ASN A 252 -5.34 17.06 17.54
N ASP A 253 -5.52 15.83 17.08
CA ASP A 253 -6.34 14.83 17.77
C ASP A 253 -5.71 14.40 19.10
N LEU A 254 -4.38 14.35 19.18
CA LEU A 254 -3.64 14.10 20.42
C LEU A 254 -3.78 15.25 21.43
N LEU A 255 -3.73 16.50 20.99
CA LEU A 255 -3.90 17.66 21.87
C LEU A 255 -5.33 17.78 22.42
N ASN A 256 -6.32 17.43 21.60
CA ASN A 256 -7.74 17.62 21.90
C ASN A 256 -8.46 16.33 22.32
N ASN A 257 -7.73 15.24 22.51
CA ASN A 257 -8.27 13.92 22.87
C ASN A 257 -9.40 13.44 21.94
N ILE A 258 -9.23 13.62 20.62
CA ILE A 258 -10.24 13.28 19.60
C ILE A 258 -10.13 11.81 19.19
N GLU A 259 -11.20 11.03 19.38
CA GLU A 259 -11.20 9.57 19.19
C GLU A 259 -10.79 9.10 17.79
N ARG A 260 -10.96 9.95 16.76
CA ARG A 260 -10.67 9.67 15.34
C ARG A 260 -9.30 9.03 15.11
N SER A 261 -8.26 9.52 15.77
CA SER A 261 -6.87 9.07 15.54
C SER A 261 -6.32 8.17 16.65
N LYS A 262 -7.15 7.83 17.64
CA LYS A 262 -6.71 7.12 18.86
C LYS A 262 -6.06 5.76 18.58
N GLN A 263 -6.66 4.96 17.69
CA GLN A 263 -6.10 3.65 17.36
C GLN A 263 -4.73 3.77 16.66
N SER A 264 -4.56 4.79 15.79
CA SER A 264 -3.26 5.10 15.16
C SER A 264 -2.22 5.44 16.23
N LEU A 265 -2.57 6.32 17.17
CA LEU A 265 -1.67 6.78 18.25
C LEU A 265 -1.31 5.65 19.24
N ILE A 266 -2.24 4.71 19.51
CA ILE A 266 -1.97 3.50 20.28
C ILE A 266 -1.01 2.58 19.53
N ASN A 267 -1.23 2.37 18.23
CA ASN A 267 -0.34 1.55 17.40
C ASN A 267 1.09 2.13 17.33
N LEU A 268 1.21 3.45 17.29
CA LEU A 268 2.48 4.18 17.39
C LEU A 268 3.10 4.13 18.80
N LYS A 269 2.41 3.53 19.78
CA LYS A 269 2.82 3.46 21.20
C LYS A 269 3.07 4.84 21.80
N ILE A 270 2.33 5.84 21.34
CA ILE A 270 2.34 7.18 21.93
C ILE A 270 1.37 7.21 23.11
N ILE A 271 0.24 6.51 22.99
CA ILE A 271 -0.78 6.38 24.05
C ILE A 271 -0.83 4.92 24.51
N VAL A 272 -0.87 4.70 25.83
CA VAL A 272 -0.96 3.34 26.44
C VAL A 272 -2.42 2.91 26.60
N SER A 273 -3.26 3.80 27.14
CA SER A 273 -4.71 3.64 27.32
C SER A 273 -5.30 4.97 27.81
N GLU A 274 -6.58 5.27 27.53
CA GLU A 274 -7.29 6.49 28.00
C GLU A 274 -6.52 7.82 27.80
N TRP A 275 -5.89 8.01 26.63
CA TRP A 275 -5.09 9.20 26.32
C TRP A 275 -3.86 9.42 27.23
N ASN A 276 -3.50 8.44 28.06
CA ASN A 276 -2.24 8.46 28.80
C ASN A 276 -1.07 8.33 27.83
N VAL A 277 -0.39 9.45 27.60
CA VAL A 277 0.84 9.51 26.82
C VAL A 277 1.90 8.69 27.54
N VAL A 278 2.72 7.94 26.80
CA VAL A 278 3.88 7.24 27.35
C VAL A 278 4.86 8.26 27.91
N CYS A 279 4.75 8.52 29.22
CA CYS A 279 5.75 9.19 30.03
C CYS A 279 6.96 8.30 30.32
#